data_AF-A0A5B7E3X5-F1
#
_entry.id   AF-A0A5B7E3X5-F1
#
_cell.length_a   1.000
_cell.length_b   1.000
_cell.length_c   1.000
_cell.angle_alpha   90.00
_cell.angle_beta   90.00
_cell.angle_gamma   90.00
#
_symmetry.space_group_name_H-M   'P 1'
#
loop_
_entity.id
_entity.type
_entity.pdbx_description
1 polymer ?
#
loop_
_entity_poly.entity_id
_entity_poly.type
_entity_poly.pdbx_seq_one_letter_code
_entity_poly.pdbx_strand_id
1 'polypeptide(L)' 'MGNQCNKTEGFLPCLIGGCYLSSKHCDGIVDCSDGFDEVDCKYTLV' A
#
# COMPACT_ATOMS: atom_id res chain seq x y z
N MET A 1 -13.17 -7.24 11.94
CA MET A 1 -13.64 -7.93 10.73
C MET A 1 -13.23 -7.12 9.51
N GLY A 2 -12.40 -7.68 8.64
CA GLY A 2 -12.38 -7.33 7.22
C GLY A 2 -11.55 -6.12 6.81
N ASN A 3 -10.23 -6.24 6.87
CA ASN A 3 -9.26 -5.62 5.96
C ASN A 3 -9.48 -6.13 4.50
N GLN A 4 -10.70 -5.96 3.99
CA GLN A 4 -11.13 -6.37 2.66
C GLN A 4 -10.86 -5.25 1.66
N CYS A 5 -9.58 -4.93 1.47
CA CYS A 5 -9.18 -4.21 0.28
C CYS A 5 -9.32 -5.18 -0.89
N ASN A 6 -10.03 -4.75 -1.94
CA ASN A 6 -10.33 -5.60 -3.07
C ASN A 6 -9.05 -5.81 -3.88
N LYS A 7 -8.27 -6.85 -3.50
CA LYS A 7 -7.03 -7.22 -4.18
C LYS A 7 -7.25 -7.53 -5.67
N THR A 8 -8.43 -7.99 -6.05
CA THR A 8 -8.80 -8.26 -7.44
C THR A 8 -8.94 -6.97 -8.25
N GLU A 9 -9.41 -5.88 -7.61
CA GLU A 9 -9.46 -4.53 -8.19
C GLU A 9 -8.12 -3.79 -8.06
N GLY A 10 -7.08 -4.46 -7.56
CA GLY A 10 -5.77 -3.87 -7.35
C GLY A 10 -5.67 -3.00 -6.11
N PHE A 11 -6.49 -3.20 -5.08
CA PHE A 11 -6.35 -2.49 -3.80
C PHE A 11 -5.58 -3.32 -2.77
N LEU A 12 -4.65 -2.67 -2.07
CA LEU A 12 -3.85 -3.23 -0.98
C LEU A 12 -4.22 -2.59 0.36
N PRO A 13 -4.15 -3.34 1.48
CA PRO A 13 -4.46 -2.83 2.80
C PRO A 13 -3.30 -2.06 3.44
N CYS A 14 -3.62 -0.95 4.10
CA CYS A 14 -2.72 -0.23 4.98
C CYS A 14 -2.54 -0.94 6.34
N LEU A 15 -1.44 -0.65 7.04
CA LEU A 15 -1.14 -1.24 8.34
C LEU A 15 -2.15 -0.86 9.44
N ILE A 16 -2.52 0.41 9.51
CA ILE A 16 -3.46 0.95 10.52
C ILE A 16 -4.89 1.10 9.94
N GLY A 17 -5.21 0.30 8.92
CA GLY A 17 -6.49 0.36 8.23
C GLY A 17 -6.53 1.43 7.14
N GLY A 18 -7.34 1.15 6.12
CA GLY A 18 -7.34 1.89 4.85
C GLY A 18 -6.95 0.97 3.70
N CYS A 19 -7.23 1.43 2.48
CA CYS A 19 -6.88 0.73 1.25
C CYS A 19 -6.26 1.73 0.29
N TYR A 20 -5.17 1.35 -0.34
CA TYR A 20 -4.50 2.12 -1.39
C TYR A 20 -4.44 1.27 -2.66
N LEU A 21 -4.18 1.90 -3.79
CA LEU A 21 -4.00 1.17 -5.05
C LEU A 21 -2.64 0.46 -5.06
N SER A 22 -2.57 -0.72 -5.65
CA SER A 22 -1.30 -1.43 -5.82
C SER A 22 -0.32 -0.66 -6.69
N SER A 23 -0.81 0.20 -7.58
CA SER A 23 0.01 1.13 -8.38
C SER A 23 0.60 2.27 -7.54
N LYS A 24 0.09 2.47 -6.33
CA LYS A 24 0.54 3.45 -5.34
C LYS A 24 1.52 2.86 -4.34
N HIS A 25 1.80 1.57 -4.43
CA HIS A 25 2.82 0.97 -3.60
C HIS A 25 4.19 1.44 -4.07
N CYS A 26 4.93 2.13 -3.19
CA CYS A 26 6.26 2.64 -3.49
C CYS A 26 6.25 3.61 -4.69
N ASP A 27 5.29 4.53 -4.73
CA ASP A 27 5.21 5.57 -5.74
C ASP A 27 5.86 6.89 -5.30
N GLY A 28 6.38 6.95 -4.07
CA GLY A 28 6.98 8.13 -3.46
C GLY A 28 5.96 9.08 -2.82
N ILE A 29 4.68 8.72 -2.80
CA ILE A 29 3.59 9.48 -2.19
C ILE A 29 2.99 8.64 -1.08
N VAL A 30 2.86 9.23 0.11
CA VAL A 30 2.20 8.56 1.23
C VAL A 30 0.69 8.60 1.02
N ASP A 31 0.10 7.47 0.59
CA ASP A 31 -1.34 7.26 0.46
C ASP A 31 -1.95 6.63 1.73
N CYS A 32 -1.21 5.80 2.48
CA CYS A 32 -1.65 5.33 3.79
C CYS A 32 -1.39 6.39 4.88
N SER A 33 -2.29 6.54 5.85
CA SER A 33 -2.11 7.45 7.00
C SER A 33 -0.84 7.17 7.83
N ASP A 34 -0.31 5.95 7.74
CA ASP A 34 0.90 5.50 8.42
C ASP A 34 2.14 5.45 7.50
N GLY A 35 1.98 5.78 6.21
CA GLY A 35 3.03 5.65 5.20
C GLY A 35 3.39 4.21 4.85
N PHE A 36 2.61 3.22 5.28
CA PHE A 36 2.94 1.80 5.09
C PHE A 36 3.02 1.35 3.63
N ASP A 37 2.30 2.02 2.75
CA ASP A 37 2.41 1.85 1.30
C ASP A 37 3.78 2.24 0.73
N GLU A 38 4.55 3.05 1.48
CA GLU A 38 5.88 3.55 1.14
C GLU A 38 6.99 2.98 2.05
N VAL A 39 6.67 1.99 2.92
CA VAL A 39 7.69 1.28 3.72
C VAL A 39 8.02 -0.08 3.10
N ASP A 40 9.25 -0.57 3.34
CA ASP A 40 9.76 -1.85 2.80
C ASP A 40 9.71 -1.95 1.26
N CYS A 41 9.84 -0.82 0.58
CA CYS A 41 10.01 -0.81 -0.86
C CYS A 41 11.29 -1.54 -1.24
N LYS A 42 11.16 -2.68 -1.93
CA LYS A 42 12.29 -3.40 -2.54
C LYS A 42 12.82 -2.63 -3.75
N TYR A 43 13.34 -1.43 -3.53
CA TYR A 43 14.27 -0.82 -4.46
C TYR A 43 15.61 -1.52 -4.30
N THR A 44 15.70 -2.75 -4.82
CA THR A 44 17.01 -3.35 -5.06
C THR A 44 17.69 -2.49 -6.11
N LEU A 45 18.55 -1.57 -5.66
CA LEU A 45 19.56 -0.95 -6.50
C LEU A 45 20.46 -2.08 -7.03
N VAL A 46 20.25 -2.47 -8.28
CA VAL A 46 21.21 -3.23 -9.08
C VAL A 46 22.15 -2.27 -9.78
#